data_AF-A0A671LUN0-F1
#
_entry.id   AF-A0A671LUN0-F1
#
_cell.length_a   1.000
_cell.length_b   1.000
_cell.length_c   1.000
_cell.angle_alpha   90.00
_cell.angle_beta   90.00
_cell.angle_gamma   90.00
#
_symmetry.space_group_name_H-M   'P 1'
#
loop_
_entity.id
_entity.type
_entity.pdbx_description
1 polymer ?
#
loop_
_entity_poly.entity_id
_entity_poly.type
_entity_poly.pdbx_seq_one_letter_code
_entity_poly.pdbx_strand_id
1 'polypeptide(L)'
;MAELHIIGRIIGATGFPQNSLFCKWGVHTGGEWRLLSGLKEGQTQVDMPQTGDMAYWSHPIDLHYTTKGLQGWPKLHLQVWHQDSFGRCQLYGYGYIHIPSSPGQHRLQCVTWRPLGSWQDQLAEMFVGGGPQLRSPDLIYSGADRYRLHTVGMGTVELELCVILRHFDRYGVES
;
A
#
# COMPACT_ATOMS: atom_id res chain seq x y z
N MET A 1 9.25 -18.46 19.05
CA MET A 1 8.32 -17.41 18.61
C MET A 1 7.92 -17.74 17.19
N ALA A 2 6.70 -17.43 16.79
CA ALA A 2 6.26 -17.65 15.42
C ALA A 2 6.98 -16.63 14.50
N GLU A 3 7.27 -17.03 13.27
CA GLU A 3 7.98 -16.21 12.29
C GLU A 3 7.22 -16.16 10.98
N LEU A 4 7.13 -14.96 10.41
CA LEU A 4 6.44 -14.66 9.16
C LEU A 4 7.44 -14.03 8.20
N HIS A 5 7.64 -14.65 7.04
CA HIS A 5 8.35 -14.03 5.93
C HIS A 5 7.35 -13.61 4.86
N ILE A 6 7.51 -12.38 4.36
CA ILE A 6 6.72 -11.80 3.29
C ILE A 6 7.71 -11.42 2.19
N ILE A 7 7.72 -12.17 1.11
CA ILE A 7 8.67 -12.00 0.01
C ILE A 7 7.87 -11.85 -1.27
N GLY A 8 8.12 -10.81 -2.07
CA GLY A 8 7.33 -10.57 -3.25
C GLY A 8 7.69 -9.31 -3.98
N ARG A 9 6.70 -8.75 -4.69
CA ARG A 9 6.86 -7.51 -5.44
C ARG A 9 5.56 -6.74 -5.56
N ILE A 10 5.67 -5.42 -5.63
CA ILE A 10 4.63 -4.53 -6.13
C ILE A 10 4.79 -4.51 -7.66
N ILE A 11 3.85 -5.14 -8.38
CA ILE A 11 3.96 -5.30 -9.83
C ILE A 11 3.79 -3.94 -10.51
N GLY A 12 2.72 -3.23 -10.18
CA GLY A 12 2.35 -2.00 -10.86
C GLY A 12 0.95 -1.51 -10.53
N ALA A 13 0.48 -0.53 -11.28
CA ALA A 13 -0.81 0.13 -11.07
C ALA A 13 -1.55 0.38 -12.38
N THR A 14 -2.89 0.27 -12.36
CA THR A 14 -3.78 0.47 -13.50
C THR A 14 -5.04 1.25 -13.11
N GLY A 15 -5.73 1.83 -14.10
CA GLY A 15 -7.02 2.50 -13.87
C GLY A 15 -6.91 3.87 -13.21
N PHE A 16 -5.74 4.52 -13.27
CA PHE A 16 -5.55 5.90 -12.82
C PHE A 16 -5.73 6.88 -13.99
N PRO A 17 -6.12 8.15 -13.74
CA PRO A 17 -6.30 9.15 -14.81
C PRO A 17 -5.06 9.43 -15.64
N GLN A 18 -3.87 9.24 -15.05
CA GLN A 18 -2.57 9.38 -15.69
C GLN A 18 -1.71 8.18 -15.31
N ASN A 19 -0.77 7.82 -16.19
CA ASN A 19 0.04 6.62 -16.10
C ASN A 19 1.50 6.87 -15.64
N SER A 20 1.93 8.15 -15.53
CA SER A 20 3.21 8.52 -14.92
C SER A 20 3.15 8.39 -13.39
N LEU A 21 3.43 7.20 -12.87
CA LEU A 21 3.13 6.85 -11.48
C LEU A 21 4.34 6.28 -10.72
N PHE A 22 4.37 6.55 -9.42
CA PHE A 22 5.19 5.83 -8.45
C PHE A 22 4.37 5.51 -7.20
N CYS A 23 4.86 4.57 -6.39
CA CYS A 23 4.20 4.15 -5.16
C CYS A 23 5.13 4.29 -3.95
N LYS A 24 4.59 4.85 -2.87
CA LYS A 24 5.16 4.72 -1.52
C LYS A 24 4.41 3.62 -0.80
N TRP A 25 5.12 2.75 -0.11
CA TRP A 25 4.54 1.62 0.58
C TRP A 25 5.11 1.49 1.98
N GLY A 26 4.38 0.78 2.84
CA GLY A 26 4.94 0.29 4.08
C GLY A 26 4.04 -0.72 4.77
N VAL A 27 4.51 -1.26 5.88
CA VAL A 27 3.79 -2.29 6.64
C VAL A 27 3.51 -1.82 8.05
N HIS A 28 2.23 -1.88 8.41
CA HIS A 28 1.74 -1.63 9.75
C HIS A 28 1.44 -2.96 10.44
N THR A 29 1.91 -3.12 11.67
CA THR A 29 1.73 -4.32 12.50
C THR A 29 1.30 -3.95 13.91
N GLY A 30 0.71 -4.89 14.65
CA GLY A 30 0.40 -4.73 16.08
C GLY A 30 1.65 -4.76 16.96
N GLY A 31 1.49 -4.44 18.24
CA GLY A 31 2.60 -4.34 19.20
C GLY A 31 3.33 -5.65 19.48
N GLU A 32 2.68 -6.80 19.26
CA GLU A 32 3.28 -8.13 19.46
C GLU A 32 4.19 -8.57 18.31
N TRP A 33 4.22 -7.80 17.21
CA TRP A 33 5.03 -8.08 16.02
C TRP A 33 6.32 -7.28 16.05
N ARG A 34 7.45 -7.96 15.85
CA ARG A 34 8.77 -7.35 15.76
C ARG A 34 9.38 -7.65 14.39
N LEU A 35 9.82 -6.60 13.70
CA LEU A 35 10.60 -6.73 12.48
C LEU A 35 12.01 -7.20 12.84
N LEU A 36 12.44 -8.32 12.24
CA LEU A 36 13.77 -8.89 12.40
C LEU A 36 14.70 -8.47 11.26
N SER A 37 14.19 -8.45 10.03
CA SER A 37 14.94 -8.10 8.82
C SER A 37 14.02 -7.53 7.73
N GLY A 38 14.60 -6.79 6.78
CA GLY A 38 13.88 -6.18 5.67
C GLY A 38 13.52 -4.71 5.89
N LEU A 39 12.88 -4.11 4.88
CA LEU A 39 12.48 -2.71 4.89
C LEU A 39 11.01 -2.58 5.24
N LYS A 40 10.70 -1.90 6.36
CA LYS A 40 9.31 -1.68 6.80
C LYS A 40 8.51 -0.78 5.84
N GLU A 41 9.20 0.11 5.15
CA GLU A 41 8.64 1.10 4.23
C GLU A 41 9.63 1.39 3.10
N GLY A 42 9.10 1.90 1.99
CA GLY A 42 9.91 2.18 0.81
C GLY A 42 9.16 2.96 -0.26
N GLN A 43 9.86 3.23 -1.34
CA GLN A 43 9.33 3.93 -2.52
C GLN A 43 9.82 3.25 -3.78
N THR A 44 8.93 3.13 -4.77
CA THR A 44 9.27 2.65 -6.11
C THR A 44 9.92 3.74 -6.96
N GLN A 45 10.47 3.34 -8.10
CA GLN A 45 10.74 4.25 -9.19
C GLN A 45 9.44 4.80 -9.78
N VAL A 46 9.57 5.92 -10.50
CA VAL A 46 8.53 6.45 -11.38
C VAL A 46 8.58 5.67 -12.68
N ASP A 47 7.43 5.17 -13.11
CA ASP A 47 7.26 4.61 -14.43
C ASP A 47 6.40 5.56 -15.29
N MET A 48 6.80 5.75 -16.54
CA MET A 48 6.14 6.59 -17.53
C MET A 48 5.90 5.75 -18.80
N PRO A 49 4.87 4.89 -18.80
CA PRO A 49 4.68 3.92 -19.86
C PRO A 49 4.37 4.63 -21.18
N GLN A 50 5.15 4.29 -22.21
CA GLN A 50 4.96 4.79 -23.58
C GLN A 50 3.85 4.05 -24.33
N THR A 51 3.46 2.87 -23.83
CA THR A 51 2.47 2.00 -24.44
C THR A 51 1.72 1.24 -23.36
N GLY A 52 0.38 1.26 -23.43
CA GLY A 52 -0.49 0.66 -22.44
C GLY A 52 -0.80 1.57 -21.25
N ASP A 53 -1.77 1.14 -20.45
CA ASP A 53 -2.33 1.95 -19.34
C ASP A 53 -1.78 1.54 -17.97
N MET A 54 -0.83 0.59 -17.93
CA MET A 54 -0.24 0.08 -16.70
C MET A 54 1.13 0.69 -16.45
N ALA A 55 1.29 1.26 -15.25
CA ALA A 55 2.60 1.63 -14.72
C ALA A 55 3.24 0.41 -14.06
N TYR A 56 4.43 0.00 -14.50
CA TYR A 56 5.16 -1.15 -13.99
C TYR A 56 6.31 -0.73 -13.07
N TRP A 57 6.27 -1.21 -11.83
CA TRP A 57 7.34 -0.96 -10.85
C TRP A 57 8.20 -2.19 -10.58
N SER A 58 7.60 -3.38 -10.54
CA SER A 58 8.29 -4.63 -10.14
C SER A 58 9.17 -4.46 -8.88
N HIS A 59 8.72 -3.64 -7.94
CA HIS A 59 9.52 -3.24 -6.79
C HIS A 59 9.51 -4.35 -5.72
N PRO A 60 10.66 -4.79 -5.22
CA PRO A 60 10.74 -5.92 -4.31
C PRO A 60 10.16 -5.59 -2.93
N ILE A 61 9.52 -6.60 -2.32
CA ILE A 61 9.13 -6.61 -0.92
C ILE A 61 9.84 -7.80 -0.27
N ASP A 62 10.58 -7.55 0.80
CA ASP A 62 11.20 -8.60 1.63
C ASP A 62 11.17 -8.14 3.09
N LEU A 63 10.45 -8.90 3.91
CA LEU A 63 10.19 -8.61 5.31
C LEU A 63 10.21 -9.91 6.10
N HIS A 64 10.90 -9.90 7.24
CA HIS A 64 10.91 -10.99 8.21
C HIS A 64 10.45 -10.48 9.56
N TYR A 65 9.31 -10.98 10.02
CA TYR A 65 8.75 -10.68 11.33
C TYR A 65 8.82 -11.88 12.26
N THR A 66 8.92 -11.60 13.55
CA THR A 66 8.58 -12.54 14.61
C THR A 66 7.41 -12.01 15.43
N THR A 67 6.61 -12.93 15.97
CA THR A 67 5.50 -12.57 16.83
C THR A 67 5.34 -13.50 18.02
N LYS A 68 4.80 -12.93 19.11
CA LYS A 68 4.34 -13.65 20.31
C LYS A 68 2.83 -13.88 20.31
N GLY A 69 2.08 -13.23 19.41
CA GLY A 69 0.62 -13.34 19.33
C GLY A 69 0.06 -12.87 17.97
N LEU A 70 -1.18 -13.24 17.66
CA LEU A 70 -1.79 -12.94 16.35
C LEU A 70 -2.47 -11.58 16.28
N GLN A 71 -2.57 -10.88 17.41
CA GLN A 71 -3.20 -9.56 17.45
C GLN A 71 -2.42 -8.56 16.58
N GLY A 72 -3.16 -7.79 15.77
CA GLY A 72 -2.59 -6.80 14.86
C GLY A 72 -1.79 -7.41 13.72
N TRP A 73 -2.36 -8.41 13.04
CA TRP A 73 -1.78 -9.02 11.84
C TRP A 73 -1.28 -7.96 10.82
N PRO A 74 -0.13 -8.17 10.16
CA PRO A 74 0.45 -7.20 9.24
C PRO A 74 -0.48 -6.73 8.13
N LYS A 75 -0.46 -5.42 7.88
CA LYS A 75 -1.19 -4.76 6.80
C LYS A 75 -0.21 -3.95 5.95
N LEU A 76 -0.25 -4.16 4.65
CA LEU A 76 0.49 -3.36 3.69
C LEU A 76 -0.36 -2.14 3.32
N HIS A 77 0.21 -0.95 3.38
CA HIS A 77 -0.40 0.27 2.86
C HIS A 77 0.39 0.80 1.68
N LEU A 78 -0.33 1.46 0.80
CA LEU A 78 0.14 1.95 -0.48
C LEU A 78 -0.34 3.38 -0.66
N GLN A 79 0.52 4.24 -1.19
CA GLN A 79 0.20 5.58 -1.61
C GLN A 79 0.67 5.71 -3.06
N VAL A 80 -0.27 5.90 -3.97
CA VAL A 80 0.03 6.07 -5.39
C VAL A 80 0.14 7.56 -5.68
N TRP A 81 1.23 7.94 -6.32
CA TRP A 81 1.56 9.31 -6.67
C TRP A 81 1.79 9.42 -8.17
N HIS A 82 1.33 10.52 -8.74
CA HIS A 82 1.61 10.90 -10.11
C HIS A 82 2.73 11.94 -10.15
N GLN A 83 3.67 11.79 -11.07
CA GLN A 83 4.69 12.79 -11.35
C GLN A 83 4.46 13.41 -12.73
N ASP A 84 4.30 14.73 -12.79
CA ASP A 84 4.17 15.42 -14.07
C ASP A 84 5.53 15.65 -14.76
N SER A 85 5.50 16.14 -16.01
CA SER A 85 6.71 16.42 -16.80
C SER A 85 7.62 17.51 -16.20
N PHE A 86 7.14 18.27 -15.22
CA PHE A 86 7.90 19.28 -14.49
C PHE A 86 8.47 18.73 -13.17
N GLY A 87 8.28 17.43 -12.90
CA GLY A 87 8.76 16.75 -11.69
C GLY A 87 7.87 16.96 -10.46
N ARG A 88 6.70 17.61 -10.59
CA ARG A 88 5.78 17.85 -9.48
C ARG A 88 5.01 16.57 -9.17
N CYS A 89 4.93 16.23 -7.89
CA CYS A 89 4.28 15.02 -7.42
C CYS A 89 2.90 15.33 -6.82
N GLN A 90 1.86 14.69 -7.36
CA GLN A 90 0.50 14.77 -6.84
C GLN A 90 0.06 13.40 -6.32
N LEU A 91 -0.50 13.37 -5.12
CA LEU A 91 -1.07 12.16 -4.56
C LEU A 91 -2.35 11.79 -5.32
N TYR A 92 -2.42 10.56 -5.81
CA TYR A 92 -3.59 10.03 -6.52
C TYR A 92 -4.49 9.20 -5.61
N GLY A 93 -3.93 8.40 -4.70
CA GLY A 93 -4.78 7.60 -3.82
C GLY A 93 -4.01 6.83 -2.76
N TYR A 94 -4.75 6.44 -1.74
CA TYR A 94 -4.34 5.54 -0.68
C TYR A 94 -4.98 4.18 -0.87
N GLY A 95 -4.25 3.13 -0.53
CA GLY A 95 -4.74 1.77 -0.47
C GLY A 95 -4.18 1.07 0.76
N TYR A 96 -4.86 0.03 1.21
CA TYR A 96 -4.25 -0.95 2.09
C TYR A 96 -4.80 -2.34 1.79
N ILE A 97 -4.03 -3.35 2.14
CA ILE A 97 -4.44 -4.75 2.07
C ILE A 97 -3.86 -5.51 3.26
N HIS A 98 -4.58 -6.52 3.70
CA HIS A 98 -4.08 -7.43 4.71
C HIS A 98 -3.11 -8.42 4.06
N ILE A 99 -1.99 -8.70 4.74
CA ILE A 99 -1.10 -9.78 4.30
C ILE A 99 -1.86 -11.11 4.44
N PRO A 100 -1.83 -12.01 3.45
CA PRO A 100 -2.48 -13.31 3.57
C PRO A 100 -1.98 -14.09 4.78
N SER A 101 -2.89 -14.73 5.51
CA SER A 101 -2.56 -15.55 6.66
C SER A 101 -2.28 -17.01 6.30
N SER A 102 -2.50 -17.41 5.05
CA SER A 102 -2.16 -18.74 4.55
C SER A 102 -0.78 -18.74 3.88
N PRO A 103 0.04 -19.79 4.09
CA PRO A 103 1.32 -19.91 3.42
C PRO A 103 1.14 -20.14 1.92
N GLY A 104 2.08 -19.67 1.11
CA GLY A 104 2.08 -19.84 -0.34
C GLY A 104 2.16 -18.51 -1.11
N GLN A 105 1.99 -18.60 -2.42
CA GLN A 105 2.06 -17.47 -3.36
C GLN A 105 0.66 -16.90 -3.60
N HIS A 106 0.54 -15.58 -3.46
CA HIS A 106 -0.71 -14.83 -3.51
C HIS A 106 -0.59 -13.68 -4.49
N ARG A 107 -1.52 -13.60 -5.43
CA ARG A 107 -1.69 -12.41 -6.27
C ARG A 107 -2.81 -11.57 -5.67
N LEU A 108 -2.49 -10.32 -5.36
CA LEU A 108 -3.36 -9.41 -4.63
C LEU A 108 -3.64 -8.17 -5.47
N GLN A 109 -4.89 -7.70 -5.41
CA GLN A 109 -5.32 -6.45 -6.03
C GLN A 109 -5.78 -5.50 -4.91
N CYS A 110 -5.08 -4.38 -4.78
CA CYS A 110 -5.42 -3.34 -3.79
C CYS A 110 -6.10 -2.17 -4.50
N VAL A 111 -7.41 -2.05 -4.31
CA VAL A 111 -8.17 -0.90 -4.81
C VAL A 111 -7.81 0.33 -3.99
N THR A 112 -7.53 1.45 -4.67
CA THR A 112 -7.15 2.71 -4.02
C THR A 112 -8.31 3.71 -4.03
N TRP A 113 -8.26 4.64 -3.09
CA TRP A 113 -9.24 5.70 -2.90
C TRP A 113 -8.55 6.99 -2.51
N ARG A 114 -9.19 8.13 -2.76
CA ARG A 114 -8.74 9.43 -2.24
C ARG A 114 -9.89 10.17 -1.60
N PRO A 115 -9.63 10.97 -0.55
CA PRO A 115 -10.64 11.89 -0.04
C PRO A 115 -10.94 12.95 -1.10
N LEU A 116 -12.22 13.23 -1.32
CA LEU A 116 -12.67 14.40 -2.06
C LEU A 116 -12.61 15.58 -1.08
N GLY A 117 -11.69 16.52 -1.34
CA GLY A 117 -11.72 17.83 -0.70
C GLY A 117 -12.96 18.63 -1.10
N SER A 118 -13.19 19.75 -0.43
CA SER A 118 -14.20 20.74 -0.83
C SER A 118 -13.96 21.17 -2.28
N TRP A 119 -14.98 21.62 -2.99
CA TRP A 119 -14.88 21.98 -4.42
C TRP A 119 -13.93 23.18 -4.63
N GLN A 120 -13.76 24.01 -3.59
CA GLN A 120 -12.75 25.07 -3.52
C GLN A 120 -11.32 24.51 -3.40
N ASP A 121 -11.12 23.42 -2.67
CA ASP A 121 -9.83 22.73 -2.54
C ASP A 121 -9.46 22.03 -3.86
N GLN A 122 -10.44 21.46 -4.57
CA GLN A 122 -10.24 20.85 -5.90
C GLN A 122 -9.85 21.88 -6.98
N LEU A 123 -10.39 23.10 -6.90
CA LEU A 123 -10.00 24.21 -7.78
C LEU A 123 -8.61 24.76 -7.45
N ALA A 124 -8.26 24.87 -6.16
CA ALA A 124 -6.93 25.25 -5.71
C ALA A 124 -5.87 24.19 -6.06
N GLU A 125 -6.22 22.90 -5.97
CA GLU A 125 -5.40 21.75 -6.39
C GLU A 125 -4.99 21.84 -7.85
N MET A 126 -5.94 22.18 -8.72
CA MET A 126 -5.73 22.27 -10.16
C MET A 126 -4.89 23.50 -10.55
N PHE A 127 -4.89 24.55 -9.73
CA PHE A 127 -4.18 25.81 -9.99
C PHE A 127 -2.80 25.95 -9.31
N VAL A 128 -2.64 25.39 -8.10
CA VAL A 128 -1.44 25.58 -7.26
C VAL A 128 -0.66 24.26 -7.06
N GLY A 129 -1.31 23.11 -7.24
CA GLY A 129 -0.76 21.80 -6.91
C GLY A 129 -0.71 21.55 -5.40
N GLY A 130 -1.10 20.34 -4.97
CA GLY A 130 -1.07 19.93 -3.57
C GLY A 130 -2.47 19.65 -2.98
N GLY A 131 -3.05 18.51 -3.35
CA GLY A 131 -4.33 18.06 -2.78
C GLY A 131 -4.25 17.67 -1.32
N PRO A 132 -5.42 17.50 -0.67
CA PRO A 132 -5.52 17.18 0.75
C PRO A 132 -4.81 15.85 1.01
N GLN A 133 -3.65 15.95 1.63
CA GLN A 133 -2.94 14.81 2.17
C GLN A 133 -3.53 14.49 3.55
N LEU A 134 -3.66 13.20 3.87
CA LEU A 134 -4.09 12.80 5.21
C LEU A 134 -3.02 13.29 6.19
N ARG A 135 -3.42 14.14 7.14
CA ARG A 135 -2.52 14.68 8.18
C ARG A 135 -1.94 13.58 9.08
N SER A 136 -2.61 12.43 9.17
CA SER A 136 -2.11 11.23 9.85
C SER A 136 -2.18 10.01 8.94
N PRO A 137 -1.05 9.33 8.68
CA PRO A 137 -1.04 8.07 7.92
C PRO A 137 -1.83 6.95 8.60
N ASP A 138 -2.11 7.07 9.91
CA ASP A 138 -2.91 6.11 10.68
C ASP A 138 -4.38 5.99 10.20
N LEU A 139 -4.92 7.04 9.58
CA LEU A 139 -6.25 7.05 8.95
C LEU A 139 -6.36 6.08 7.76
N ILE A 140 -5.23 5.65 7.20
CA ILE A 140 -5.21 4.68 6.11
C ILE A 140 -5.69 3.31 6.62
N TYR A 141 -5.38 2.95 7.88
CA TYR A 141 -5.69 1.63 8.47
C TYR A 141 -6.93 1.62 9.38
N SER A 142 -7.30 2.78 9.92
CA SER A 142 -8.51 2.93 10.74
C SER A 142 -9.72 3.20 9.84
N GLY A 143 -10.43 2.13 9.46
CA GLY A 143 -11.71 2.27 8.75
C GLY A 143 -12.76 3.07 9.53
N ALA A 144 -12.57 3.22 10.85
CA ALA A 144 -13.50 3.87 11.76
C ALA A 144 -13.70 5.37 11.49
N ASP A 145 -12.74 6.07 10.88
CA ASP A 145 -12.90 7.51 10.57
C ASP A 145 -13.19 7.76 9.08
N ARG A 146 -13.17 6.72 8.23
CA ARG A 146 -13.47 6.86 6.79
C ARG A 146 -14.90 7.32 6.51
N TYR A 147 -15.87 6.97 7.36
CA TYR A 147 -17.26 7.39 7.14
C TYR A 147 -17.45 8.92 7.21
N ARG A 148 -16.51 9.64 7.83
CA ARG A 148 -16.52 11.11 7.92
C ARG A 148 -15.96 11.79 6.68
N LEU A 149 -15.33 11.03 5.78
CA LEU A 149 -14.70 11.53 4.57
C LEU A 149 -15.53 11.16 3.35
N HIS A 150 -15.86 12.14 2.51
CA HIS A 150 -16.29 11.85 1.15
C HIS A 150 -15.08 11.30 0.40
N THR A 151 -15.20 10.09 -0.16
CA THR A 151 -14.11 9.42 -0.87
C THR A 151 -14.53 9.08 -2.28
N VAL A 152 -13.56 9.03 -3.19
CA VAL A 152 -13.74 8.53 -4.55
C VAL A 152 -12.76 7.40 -4.81
N GLY A 153 -13.23 6.38 -5.53
CA GLY A 153 -12.37 5.30 -6.03
C GLY A 153 -11.39 5.84 -7.06
N MET A 154 -10.17 5.32 -7.04
CA MET A 154 -9.12 5.62 -8.02
C MET A 154 -8.74 4.32 -8.74
N GLY A 155 -7.46 4.10 -9.02
CA GLY A 155 -7.01 2.88 -9.67
C GLY A 155 -6.73 1.72 -8.70
N THR A 156 -6.17 0.66 -9.25
CA THR A 156 -5.83 -0.58 -8.54
C THR A 156 -4.34 -0.83 -8.62
N VAL A 157 -3.74 -1.25 -7.50
CA VAL A 157 -2.34 -1.70 -7.44
C VAL A 157 -2.31 -3.23 -7.42
N GLU A 158 -1.50 -3.81 -8.29
CA GLU A 158 -1.27 -5.25 -8.34
C GLU A 158 -0.01 -5.64 -7.58
N LEU A 159 -0.12 -6.68 -6.75
CA LEU A 159 0.98 -7.22 -5.96
C LEU A 159 1.04 -8.74 -6.08
N GLU A 160 2.24 -9.26 -5.89
CA GLU A 160 2.48 -10.68 -5.79
C GLU A 160 3.34 -10.93 -4.56
N LEU A 161 2.81 -11.66 -3.59
CA LEU A 161 3.45 -11.93 -2.31
C LEU A 161 3.50 -13.44 -2.04
N CYS A 162 4.66 -13.94 -1.65
CA CYS A 162 4.86 -15.25 -1.08
C CYS A 162 4.94 -15.12 0.44
N VAL A 163 4.05 -15.83 1.13
CA VAL A 163 3.95 -15.87 2.58
C VAL A 163 4.53 -17.19 3.06
N ILE A 164 5.52 -17.13 3.95
CA ILE A 164 6.10 -18.30 4.61
C ILE A 164 5.87 -18.16 6.10
N LEU A 165 5.18 -19.14 6.66
CA LEU A 165 4.92 -19.23 8.10
C LEU A 165 5.84 -20.29 8.71
N ARG A 166 6.50 -19.93 9.80
CA ARG A 166 7.37 -20.84 10.54
C ARG A 166 6.97 -20.86 12.01
N HIS A 167 6.83 -22.06 12.56
CA HIS A 167 6.48 -22.32 13.97
C HIS A 167 5.09 -21.82 14.40
N PHE A 168 4.18 -21.50 13.48
CA PHE A 168 2.80 -21.08 13.79
C PHE A 168 1.93 -22.24 14.31
N ASP A 169 2.21 -23.46 13.84
CA ASP A 169 1.65 -24.74 14.30
C ASP A 169 1.80 -24.95 15.81
N ARG A 170 2.95 -24.56 16.37
CA ARG A 170 3.24 -24.68 17.81
C ARG A 170 2.43 -23.73 18.69
N TYR A 171 1.77 -22.73 18.09
CA TYR A 171 0.96 -21.74 18.79
C TYR A 171 -0.55 -21.86 18.48
N GLY A 172 -0.99 -23.01 17.94
CA GLY A 172 -2.41 -23.32 17.76
C GLY A 172 -3.07 -22.63 16.57
N VAL A 173 -2.28 -22.16 15.60
CA VAL A 173 -2.80 -21.67 14.32
C VAL A 173 -2.68 -22.79 13.31
N GLU A 174 -3.75 -23.56 13.18
CA GLU A 174 -3.86 -24.55 12.11
C GLU A 174 -4.04 -23.82 10.77
N SER A 175 -3.18 -24.18 9.82
CA SER A 175 -3.14 -23.66 8.45
C SER A 175 -4.13 -24.35 7.52
#